data_AF-A0A8I3AA69-F1
#
_entry.id   AF-A0A8I3AA69-F1
#
_cell.length_a   1.000
_cell.length_b   1.000
_cell.length_c   1.000
_cell.angle_alpha   90.00
_cell.angle_beta   90.00
_cell.angle_gamma   90.00
#
_symmetry.space_group_name_H-M   'P 1'
#
loop_
_entity.id
_entity.type
_entity.pdbx_description
1 polymer ?
#
loop_
_entity_poly.entity_id
_entity_poly.type
_entity_poly.pdbx_seq_one_letter_code
_entity_poly.pdbx_strand_id
1 'polypeptide(L)'
;MCPACPKRGHTPWATRALVYAERLDVVYQRGSETEPTTGLHVLRRAKRASGENIGEVFPLDQLRSYAHIVPRFGRVAENRLTHLNSIYGSQNFFLNKYFDKDFFYSISRVL
;
A
#
# COMPACT_ATOMS: atom_id res chain seq x y z
N MET A 1 39.75 36.27 12.00
CA MET A 1 38.74 35.42 12.68
C MET A 1 37.83 34.86 11.60
N CYS A 2 37.85 33.55 11.36
CA CYS A 2 36.94 32.90 10.40
C CYS A 2 35.62 32.57 11.13
N PRO A 3 34.44 32.78 10.51
CA PRO A 3 33.19 32.36 11.12
C PRO A 3 33.17 30.84 11.15
N ALA A 4 33.02 30.25 12.34
CA ALA A 4 32.89 28.81 12.49
C ALA A 4 31.64 28.34 11.74
N CYS A 5 31.79 27.41 10.80
CA CYS A 5 30.65 26.72 10.20
C CYS A 5 29.82 26.08 11.32
N PRO A 6 28.49 26.31 11.37
CA PRO A 6 27.66 25.59 12.32
C PRO A 6 27.78 24.10 11.97
N LYS A 7 28.24 23.30 12.93
CA LYS A 7 28.23 21.84 12.81
C LYS A 7 26.78 21.43 12.55
N ARG A 8 26.43 21.13 11.30
CA ARG A 8 25.13 20.53 10.97
C ARG A 8 25.04 19.27 11.80
N GLY A 9 24.16 19.27 12.80
CA GLY A 9 23.83 18.07 13.54
C GLY A 9 23.46 17.00 12.53
N HIS A 10 24.13 15.84 12.62
CA HIS A 10 23.75 14.66 11.87
C HIS A 10 22.30 14.35 12.24
N THR A 11 21.36 14.71 11.36
CA THR A 11 20.00 14.32 11.58
C THR A 11 19.88 12.85 11.19
N PRO A 12 19.29 11.97 12.03
CA PRO A 12 19.19 10.53 11.75
C PRO A 12 18.48 10.18 10.43
N TRP A 13 17.78 11.14 9.83
CA TRP A 13 17.10 11.00 8.54
C TRP A 13 18.00 11.26 7.32
N ALA A 14 19.12 11.97 7.49
CA ALA A 14 19.98 12.37 6.36
C ALA A 14 20.73 11.19 5.71
N THR A 15 20.79 10.04 6.37
CA THR A 15 21.52 8.84 5.92
C THR A 15 20.61 7.66 5.57
N ARG A 16 19.28 7.81 5.65
CA ARG A 16 18.34 6.70 5.41
C ARG A 16 17.75 6.79 4.01
N ALA A 17 17.65 5.64 3.33
CA ALA A 17 16.83 5.54 2.13
C ALA A 17 15.36 5.76 2.53
N LEU A 18 14.68 6.67 1.83
CA LEU A 18 13.27 6.96 2.03
C LEU A 18 12.44 6.28 0.95
N VAL A 19 11.24 5.84 1.32
CA VAL A 19 10.25 5.30 0.39
C VAL A 19 8.93 6.03 0.54
N TYR A 20 8.29 6.32 -0.59
CA TYR A 20 6.89 6.74 -0.62
C TYR A 20 6.02 5.50 -0.81
N ALA A 21 5.00 5.34 0.03
CA ALA A 21 4.00 4.31 -0.15
C ALA A 21 2.58 4.90 -0.10
N GLU A 22 1.72 4.41 -0.98
CA GLU A 22 0.30 4.71 -0.95
C GLU A 22 -0.42 3.78 0.03
N ARG A 23 -1.34 4.33 0.82
CA ARG A 23 -2.11 3.59 1.80
C ARG A 23 -3.28 2.87 1.13
N LEU A 24 -3.46 1.60 1.49
CA LEU A 24 -4.60 0.77 1.12
C LEU A 24 -5.37 0.40 2.38
N ASP A 25 -6.69 0.63 2.38
CA ASP A 25 -7.58 0.25 3.48
C ASP A 25 -8.37 -1.00 3.11
N VAL A 26 -8.65 -1.86 4.09
CA VAL A 26 -9.52 -3.03 3.93
C VAL A 26 -10.97 -2.59 3.84
N VAL A 27 -11.72 -3.17 2.91
CA VAL A 27 -13.12 -2.84 2.65
C VAL A 27 -14.03 -4.01 3.00
N TYR A 28 -14.93 -3.78 3.94
CA TYR A 28 -16.02 -4.70 4.27
C TYR A 28 -17.03 -4.80 3.12
N GLN A 29 -17.33 -6.01 2.70
CA GLN A 29 -18.34 -6.35 1.69
C GLN A 29 -19.51 -7.11 2.30
N ARG A 30 -20.69 -6.49 2.31
CA ARG A 30 -21.96 -7.14 2.73
C ARG A 30 -21.85 -7.95 4.04
N GLY A 31 -21.11 -7.44 5.02
CA GLY A 31 -20.90 -8.09 6.33
C GLY A 31 -19.73 -9.08 6.40
N SER A 32 -18.92 -9.20 5.35
CA SER A 32 -17.67 -9.98 5.34
C SER A 32 -16.50 -9.12 4.88
N GLU A 33 -15.31 -9.35 5.43
CA GLU A 33 -14.08 -8.68 4.97
C GLU A 33 -13.52 -9.26 3.67
N THR A 34 -14.04 -10.40 3.26
CA THR A 34 -13.58 -11.14 2.09
C THR A 34 -14.63 -11.11 0.99
N GLU A 35 -14.17 -11.05 -0.26
CA GLU A 35 -15.06 -11.19 -1.40
C GLU A 35 -15.56 -12.65 -1.48
N PRO A 36 -16.87 -12.91 -1.58
CA PRO A 36 -17.44 -14.27 -1.43
C PRO A 36 -16.92 -15.31 -2.42
N THR A 37 -16.59 -14.90 -3.64
CA THR A 37 -16.17 -15.82 -4.71
C THR A 37 -14.73 -16.31 -4.53
N THR A 38 -13.84 -15.40 -4.16
CA THR A 38 -12.39 -15.63 -4.07
C THR A 38 -11.92 -15.91 -2.64
N GLY A 39 -12.71 -15.49 -1.64
CA GLY A 39 -12.34 -15.50 -0.23
C GLY A 39 -11.12 -14.63 0.07
N LEU A 40 -10.86 -13.60 -0.74
CA LEU A 40 -9.74 -12.67 -0.56
C LEU A 40 -10.22 -11.36 0.03
N HIS A 41 -9.39 -10.76 0.89
CA HIS A 41 -9.64 -9.40 1.39
C HIS A 41 -9.59 -8.41 0.24
N VAL A 42 -10.54 -7.47 0.24
CA VAL A 42 -10.55 -6.39 -0.73
C VAL A 42 -9.96 -5.14 -0.11
N LEU A 43 -8.98 -4.58 -0.81
CA LEU A 43 -8.28 -3.37 -0.45
C LEU A 43 -8.74 -2.24 -1.38
N ARG A 44 -8.85 -1.03 -0.85
CA ARG A 44 -9.12 0.18 -1.64
C ARG A 44 -8.08 1.24 -1.32
N ARG A 45 -7.69 2.01 -2.33
CA ARG A 45 -6.84 3.18 -2.13
C ARG A 45 -7.49 4.15 -1.14
N ALA A 46 -6.74 4.50 -0.11
CA ALA A 46 -7.13 5.55 0.81
C ALA A 46 -7.09 6.88 0.05
N LYS A 47 -8.16 7.68 0.18
CA LYS A 47 -8.28 8.97 -0.51
C LYS A 47 -8.57 10.09 0.48
N ARG A 48 -8.00 11.26 0.21
CA ARG A 48 -8.36 12.52 0.88
C ARG A 48 -9.76 12.94 0.47
N ALA A 49 -10.34 13.91 1.19
CA ALA A 49 -11.61 14.53 0.80
C ALA A 49 -11.54 15.18 -0.60
N SER A 50 -10.35 15.60 -1.04
CA SER A 50 -10.09 16.12 -2.40
C SER A 50 -10.10 15.03 -3.50
N GLY A 51 -10.10 13.74 -3.13
CA GLY A 51 -10.02 12.62 -4.07
C GLY A 51 -8.60 12.16 -4.40
N GLU A 52 -7.57 12.84 -3.91
CA GLU A 52 -6.17 12.43 -4.07
C GLU A 52 -5.83 11.23 -3.19
N ASN A 53 -4.89 10.39 -3.66
CA ASN A 53 -4.42 9.24 -2.90
C ASN A 53 -3.68 9.68 -1.62
N ILE A 54 -3.93 8.97 -0.53
CA ILE A 54 -3.18 9.13 0.71
C ILE A 54 -1.94 8.23 0.63
N GLY A 55 -0.79 8.83 0.90
CA GLY A 55 0.46 8.11 1.06
C GLY A 55 1.38 8.84 2.02
N GLU A 56 2.45 8.17 2.42
CA GLU A 56 3.43 8.66 3.39
C GLU A 56 4.85 8.35 2.92
N VAL A 57 5.79 9.24 3.27
CA VAL A 57 7.21 9.01 3.10
C VAL A 57 7.79 8.56 4.42
N PHE A 58 8.37 7.37 4.46
CA PHE A 58 9.00 6.82 5.66
C PHE A 58 10.35 6.17 5.34
N PRO A 59 11.23 5.99 6.35
CA PRO A 59 12.49 5.28 6.18
C PRO A 59 12.29 3.83 5.75
N LEU A 60 13.04 3.37 4.74
CA LEU A 60 12.95 2.03 4.20
C LEU A 60 13.15 0.93 5.27
N ASP A 61 13.95 1.21 6.29
CA ASP A 61 14.21 0.30 7.41
C ASP A 61 13.00 0.11 8.36
N GLN A 62 11.89 0.82 8.14
CA GLN A 62 10.63 0.59 8.85
C GLN A 62 9.70 -0.40 8.14
N LEU A 63 10.05 -0.90 6.95
CA LEU A 63 9.26 -1.90 6.25
C LEU A 63 9.28 -3.22 7.03
N ARG A 64 8.10 -3.67 7.48
CA ARG A 64 7.97 -4.88 8.32
C ARG A 64 7.85 -6.16 7.51
N SER A 65 7.19 -6.08 6.36
CA SER A 65 6.88 -7.24 5.51
C SER A 65 6.44 -6.79 4.12
N TYR A 66 6.39 -7.74 3.20
CA TYR A 66 5.89 -7.57 1.84
C TYR A 66 4.51 -8.21 1.70
N ALA A 67 3.66 -7.54 0.93
CA ALA A 67 2.35 -8.03 0.55
C ALA A 67 2.24 -8.01 -0.97
N HIS A 68 1.56 -9.01 -1.55
CA HIS A 68 1.23 -8.97 -2.97
C HIS A 68 -0.24 -8.61 -3.14
N ILE A 69 -0.48 -7.54 -3.90
CA ILE A 69 -1.82 -7.09 -4.27
C ILE A 69 -2.08 -7.37 -5.74
N VAL A 70 -3.33 -7.72 -6.06
CA VAL A 70 -3.76 -7.97 -7.44
C VAL A 70 -4.88 -6.99 -7.78
N PRO A 71 -4.81 -6.22 -8.87
CA PRO A 71 -5.90 -5.37 -9.32
C PRO A 71 -7.24 -6.12 -9.35
N ARG A 72 -8.25 -5.56 -8.68
CA ARG A 72 -9.62 -6.07 -8.74
C ARG A 72 -10.36 -5.36 -9.85
N PHE A 73 -10.46 -6.04 -10.99
CA PHE A 73 -11.33 -5.59 -12.07
C PHE A 73 -12.79 -5.89 -11.73
N GLY A 74 -13.70 -5.01 -12.17
CA GLY A 74 -15.13 -5.27 -12.08
C GLY A 74 -15.56 -6.33 -13.10
N ARG A 75 -16.86 -6.36 -13.42
CA ARG A 75 -17.39 -7.26 -14.46
C ARG A 75 -16.70 -7.09 -15.82
N VAL A 76 -16.20 -5.89 -16.09
CA VAL A 76 -15.45 -5.55 -17.30
C VAL A 76 -14.20 -4.80 -16.85
N ALA A 77 -13.04 -5.25 -17.31
CA ALA A 77 -11.79 -4.52 -17.13
C ALA A 77 -11.77 -3.30 -18.07
N GLU A 78 -11.23 -2.18 -17.61
CA GLU A 78 -11.07 -1.02 -18.49
C GLU A 78 -10.06 -1.33 -19.60
N ASN A 79 -10.46 -1.15 -20.87
CA ASN A 79 -9.64 -1.48 -22.05
C ASN A 79 -8.29 -0.75 -22.11
N ARG A 80 -8.12 0.33 -21.35
CA ARG A 80 -6.88 1.11 -21.28
C ARG A 80 -5.87 0.52 -20.28
N LEU A 81 -6.30 -0.42 -19.45
CA LEU A 81 -5.43 -1.06 -18.47
C LEU A 81 -4.55 -2.10 -19.15
N THR A 82 -3.27 -1.99 -18.90
CA THR A 82 -2.22 -2.90 -19.34
C THR A 82 -1.51 -3.47 -18.12
N HIS A 83 -0.69 -4.49 -18.32
CA HIS A 83 0.14 -5.02 -17.24
C HIS A 83 1.05 -3.95 -16.61
N LEU A 84 1.41 -2.89 -17.35
CA LEU A 84 2.30 -1.81 -16.89
C LEU A 84 1.59 -0.74 -16.06
N ASN A 85 0.31 -0.48 -16.33
CA ASN A 85 -0.42 0.63 -15.70
C ASN A 85 -1.55 0.17 -14.76
N SER A 86 -1.87 -1.12 -14.72
CA SER A 86 -3.00 -1.65 -13.96
C SER A 86 -2.92 -1.35 -12.47
N ILE A 87 -1.73 -1.45 -11.87
CA ILE A 87 -1.52 -1.12 -10.46
C ILE A 87 -1.79 0.37 -10.18
N TYR A 88 -1.32 1.26 -11.05
CA TYR A 88 -1.48 2.70 -10.88
C TYR A 88 -2.92 3.16 -11.15
N GLY A 89 -3.57 2.59 -12.17
CA GLY A 89 -4.94 2.95 -12.55
C GLY A 89 -6.01 2.37 -11.63
N SER A 90 -5.77 1.19 -11.04
CA SER A 90 -6.78 0.50 -10.24
C SER A 90 -7.01 1.15 -8.89
N GLN A 91 -8.28 1.16 -8.47
CA GLN A 91 -8.70 1.72 -7.18
C GLN A 91 -8.95 0.64 -6.13
N ASN A 92 -9.20 -0.59 -6.56
CA ASN A 92 -9.50 -1.73 -5.70
C ASN A 92 -8.55 -2.88 -6.04
N PHE A 93 -8.18 -3.64 -5.02
CA PHE A 93 -7.25 -4.75 -5.12
C PHE A 93 -7.71 -5.92 -4.27
N PHE A 94 -7.25 -7.11 -4.61
CA PHE A 94 -7.28 -8.27 -3.74
C PHE A 94 -5.94 -8.41 -3.03
N LEU A 95 -5.96 -8.75 -1.75
CA LEU A 95 -4.76 -9.23 -1.05
C LEU A 95 -4.51 -10.70 -1.43
N ASN A 96 -3.37 -10.98 -2.03
CA ASN A 96 -3.05 -12.32 -2.54
C ASN A 96 -2.55 -13.24 -1.41
N LYS A 97 -3.43 -14.13 -0.93
CA LYS A 97 -3.09 -15.17 0.07
C LYS A 97 -2.08 -16.22 -0.38
N TYR A 98 -1.81 -16.30 -1.68
CA TYR A 98 -0.89 -17.29 -2.25
C TYR A 98 0.57 -16.80 -2.30
N PHE A 99 0.81 -15.52 -2.04
CA PHE A 99 2.18 -14.97 -2.01
C PHE A 99 2.92 -15.39 -0.74
N ASP A 100 2.30 -15.13 0.41
CA ASP A 100 2.80 -15.52 1.72
C ASP A 100 1.61 -15.84 2.61
N LYS A 101 1.43 -17.13 2.93
CA LYS A 101 0.30 -17.61 3.72
C LYS A 101 0.41 -17.16 5.17
N ASP A 102 1.61 -17.15 5.73
CA ASP A 102 1.84 -16.79 7.13
C ASP A 102 1.54 -15.30 7.33
N PHE A 103 2.04 -14.48 6.41
CA PHE A 103 1.70 -13.05 6.38
C PHE A 103 0.20 -12.84 6.20
N PHE A 104 -0.43 -13.52 5.24
CA PHE A 104 -1.87 -13.38 5.00
C PHE A 104 -2.69 -13.72 6.25
N TYR A 105 -2.46 -14.88 6.86
CA TYR A 105 -3.20 -15.29 8.06
C TYR A 105 -2.91 -14.41 9.28
N SER A 106 -1.72 -13.84 9.40
CA SER A 106 -1.41 -12.88 10.47
C SER A 106 -2.25 -11.62 10.36
N ILE A 107 -2.45 -11.12 9.14
CA ILE A 107 -3.28 -9.94 8.87
C ILE A 107 -4.77 -10.28 9.00
N SER A 108 -5.22 -11.42 8.48
CA SER A 108 -6.63 -11.85 8.60
C SER A 108 -7.10 -12.09 10.03
N ARG A 109 -6.19 -12.20 11.00
CA ARG A 109 -6.53 -12.30 12.44
C ARG A 109 -6.67 -10.95 13.13
N VAL A 110 -6.11 -9.89 12.53
CA VAL A 110 -6.02 -8.54 13.11
C VAL A 110 -6.98 -7.56 12.44
N LEU A 111 -7.37 -7.85 11.20
CA LEU A 111 -8.53 -7.27 10.55
C LEU A 111 -9.81 -7.82 11.21
#